data_AF-A0A6N3AD75-F1
#
_entry.id   AF-A0A6N3AD75-F1
#
_cell.length_a   1.000
_cell.length_b   1.000
_cell.length_c   1.000
_cell.angle_alpha   90.00
_cell.angle_beta   90.00
_cell.angle_gamma   90.00
#
_symmetry.space_group_name_H-M   'P 1'
#
loop_
_entity.id
_entity.type
_entity.pdbx_description
1 polymer ?
#
loop_
_entity_poly.entity_id
_entity_poly.type
_entity_poly.pdbx_seq_one_letter_code
_entity_poly.pdbx_strand_id
1 'polypeptide(L)'
;MDKFEVNIEVLNGTREKYKTSVDNIKVLKNTLVKTLENLKEGGWNSIAGKTYFDNINEDWVKNVDLYLETIAILNEMLRIASGEFESIVNESKKLNI
;
A
#
# COMPACT_ATOMS: atom_id res chain seq x y z
N MET A 1 18.10 2.61 -31.28
CA MET A 1 17.24 3.66 -30.69
C MET A 1 16.92 3.21 -29.26
N ASP A 2 17.95 2.90 -28.46
CA ASP A 2 17.88 1.83 -27.44
C ASP A 2 17.90 2.35 -26.00
N LYS A 3 17.45 3.58 -25.75
CA LYS A 3 17.63 4.24 -24.43
C LYS A 3 16.35 4.64 -23.70
N PHE A 4 15.18 4.33 -24.24
CA PHE A 4 13.88 4.71 -23.64
C PHE A 4 12.84 3.58 -23.61
N GLU A 5 13.25 2.33 -23.76
CA GLU A 5 12.32 1.20 -23.71
C GLU A 5 11.96 0.89 -22.25
N VAL A 6 11.04 1.68 -21.69
CA VAL A 6 10.43 1.36 -20.39
C VAL A 6 9.69 0.04 -20.54
N ASN A 7 10.09 -0.95 -19.76
CA ASN A 7 9.41 -2.23 -19.72
C ASN A 7 8.07 -2.07 -18.97
N ILE A 8 7.03 -1.73 -19.73
CA ILE A 8 5.66 -1.52 -19.26
C ILE A 8 5.12 -2.77 -18.54
N GLU A 9 5.49 -3.97 -18.99
CA GLU A 9 5.10 -5.22 -18.34
C GLU A 9 5.66 -5.33 -16.93
N VAL A 10 6.96 -5.04 -16.74
CA VAL A 10 7.61 -5.02 -15.42
C VAL A 10 6.99 -3.94 -14.53
N LEU A 11 6.67 -2.78 -15.09
CA LEU A 11 6.05 -1.68 -14.36
C LEU A 11 4.64 -2.08 -13.88
N ASN A 12 3.80 -2.61 -14.76
CA ASN A 12 2.47 -3.10 -14.40
C ASN A 12 2.53 -4.27 -13.41
N GLY A 13 3.45 -5.21 -13.59
CA GLY A 13 3.68 -6.30 -12.64
C GLY A 13 4.10 -5.81 -11.25
N THR A 14 4.88 -4.73 -11.19
CA THR A 14 5.28 -4.08 -9.92
C THR A 14 4.10 -3.38 -9.25
N ARG A 15 3.25 -2.71 -10.03
CA ARG A 15 2.02 -2.06 -9.55
C ARG A 15 1.04 -3.04 -8.91
N GLU A 16 0.82 -4.19 -9.54
CA GLU A 16 -0.04 -5.25 -9.00
C GLU A 16 0.50 -5.83 -7.69
N LYS A 17 1.84 -5.98 -7.59
CA LYS A 17 2.48 -6.39 -6.34
C LYS A 17 2.28 -5.35 -5.23
N TYR A 18 2.45 -4.06 -5.52
CA TYR A 18 2.18 -3.00 -4.54
C TYR A 18 0.73 -3.00 -4.08
N LYS A 19 -0.22 -3.12 -5.00
CA LYS A 19 -1.66 -3.21 -4.68
C LYS A 19 -1.93 -4.38 -3.73
N THR A 20 -1.43 -5.56 -4.07
CA THR A 20 -1.59 -6.78 -3.26
C THR A 20 -0.97 -6.61 -1.86
N SER A 21 0.25 -6.07 -1.77
CA SER A 21 0.92 -5.83 -0.49
C SER A 21 0.17 -4.82 0.39
N VAL A 22 -0.33 -3.73 -0.20
CA VAL A 22 -1.14 -2.71 0.50
C VAL A 22 -2.42 -3.33 1.05
N ASP A 23 -3.13 -4.12 0.24
CA ASP A 23 -4.38 -4.76 0.67
C ASP A 23 -4.13 -5.77 1.79
N ASN A 24 -3.06 -6.57 1.71
CA ASN A 24 -2.67 -7.50 2.77
C ASN A 24 -2.34 -6.79 4.09
N ILE A 25 -1.55 -5.71 4.04
CA ILE A 25 -1.18 -4.96 5.24
C ILE A 25 -2.43 -4.30 5.86
N LYS A 26 -3.35 -3.76 5.04
CA LYS A 26 -4.63 -3.24 5.53
C LYS A 26 -5.43 -4.29 6.30
N VAL A 27 -5.55 -5.49 5.74
CA VAL A 27 -6.27 -6.60 6.38
C VAL A 27 -5.61 -7.00 7.71
N LEU A 28 -4.28 -7.12 7.74
CA LEU A 28 -3.52 -7.46 8.94
C LEU A 28 -3.68 -6.38 10.02
N LYS A 29 -3.52 -5.11 9.66
CA LYS A 29 -3.70 -3.96 10.56
C LYS A 29 -5.08 -4.00 11.20
N ASN A 30 -6.13 -4.12 10.38
CA ASN A 30 -7.51 -4.14 10.87
C ASN A 30 -7.82 -5.35 11.74
N THR A 31 -7.24 -6.51 11.42
CA THR A 31 -7.37 -7.73 12.23
C THR A 31 -6.73 -7.54 13.61
N LEU A 32 -5.55 -6.92 13.66
CA LEU A 32 -4.85 -6.67 14.93
C LEU A 32 -5.62 -5.67 15.80
N VAL A 33 -6.09 -4.56 15.21
CA VAL A 33 -6.92 -3.56 15.92
C VAL A 33 -8.15 -4.23 16.54
N LYS A 34 -8.93 -4.98 15.76
CA LYS A 34 -10.11 -5.71 16.27
C LYS A 34 -9.77 -6.70 17.37
N THR A 35 -8.62 -7.38 17.26
CA THR A 35 -8.18 -8.34 18.27
C THR A 35 -7.85 -7.64 19.59
N LEU A 36 -7.20 -6.47 19.53
CA LEU A 36 -6.91 -5.63 20.69
C LEU A 36 -8.20 -5.07 21.32
N GLU A 37 -9.14 -4.60 20.51
CA GLU A 37 -10.46 -4.13 20.97
C GLU A 37 -11.21 -5.26 21.71
N ASN A 38 -11.30 -6.45 21.12
CA ASN A 38 -11.94 -7.60 21.76
C ASN A 38 -11.27 -7.98 23.10
N LEU A 39 -9.94 -7.93 23.15
CA LEU A 39 -9.19 -8.21 24.38
C LEU A 39 -9.46 -7.14 25.45
N LYS A 40 -9.58 -5.86 25.05
CA LYS A 40 -9.87 -4.72 25.92
C LYS A 40 -11.30 -4.75 26.48
N GLU A 41 -12.28 -5.12 25.65
CA GLU A 41 -13.70 -5.06 26.03
C GLU A 41 -14.19 -6.29 26.79
N GLY A 42 -13.66 -7.47 26.51
CA GLY A 42 -14.18 -8.71 27.08
C GLY A 42 -13.12 -9.75 27.47
N GLY A 43 -11.95 -9.72 26.85
CA GLY A 43 -10.93 -10.75 27.05
C GLY A 43 -10.06 -10.58 28.30
N TRP A 44 -9.86 -9.34 28.78
CA TRP A 44 -8.92 -9.06 29.87
C TRP A 44 -9.40 -7.99 30.85
N ASN A 45 -10.47 -8.30 31.59
CA ASN A 45 -11.14 -7.37 32.51
C ASN A 45 -10.50 -7.26 33.90
N SER A 46 -9.16 -7.38 33.99
CA SER A 46 -8.43 -7.23 35.25
C SER A 46 -7.86 -5.82 35.40
N ILE A 47 -7.45 -5.45 36.62
CA ILE A 47 -6.72 -4.19 36.88
C ILE A 47 -5.47 -4.10 35.98
N ALA A 48 -4.73 -5.20 35.83
CA ALA A 48 -3.55 -5.24 34.96
C ALA A 48 -3.90 -5.01 33.49
N GLY A 49 -5.02 -5.58 33.01
CA GLY A 49 -5.51 -5.37 31.64
C GLY A 49 -5.86 -3.91 31.39
N LYS A 50 -6.61 -3.29 32.32
CA LYS A 50 -6.92 -1.85 32.25
C LYS A 50 -5.65 -1.00 32.20
N THR A 51 -4.69 -1.25 33.11
CA THR A 51 -3.41 -0.53 33.12
C THR A 51 -2.63 -0.73 31.82
N TYR A 52 -2.63 -1.93 31.24
CA TYR A 52 -1.99 -2.18 29.95
C TYR A 52 -2.62 -1.32 28.84
N PHE A 53 -3.95 -1.37 28.69
CA PHE A 53 -4.64 -0.63 27.63
C PHE A 53 -4.67 0.89 27.83
N ASP A 54 -4.50 1.38 29.06
CA ASP A 54 -4.34 2.82 29.33
C ASP A 54 -2.94 3.31 28.92
N ASN A 55 -1.94 2.42 28.83
CA ASN A 55 -0.54 2.76 28.54
C ASN A 55 -0.06 2.30 27.15
N ILE A 56 -0.83 1.47 26.45
CA ILE A 56 -0.43 0.99 25.13
C ILE A 56 -0.47 2.13 24.13
N ASN A 57 0.63 2.29 23.37
CA ASN A 57 0.67 3.24 22.27
C ASN A 57 0.04 2.61 21.01
N GLU A 58 -1.04 3.22 20.50
CA GLU A 58 -1.72 2.82 19.26
C GLU A 58 -1.33 3.67 18.04
N ASP A 59 -0.34 4.57 18.15
CA ASP A 59 0.15 5.40 17.04
C ASP A 59 0.72 4.58 15.89
N TRP A 60 1.09 3.31 16.13
CA TRP A 60 1.48 2.39 15.07
C TRP A 60 0.39 2.25 14.00
N VAL A 61 -0.90 2.35 14.36
CA VAL A 61 -2.01 2.28 13.40
C VAL A 61 -1.91 3.43 12.40
N LYS A 62 -1.72 4.66 12.90
CA LYS A 62 -1.56 5.86 12.06
C LYS A 62 -0.30 5.76 11.20
N ASN A 63 0.80 5.28 11.77
CA ASN A 63 2.06 5.11 11.03
C ASN A 63 1.89 4.11 9.88
N VAL A 64 1.20 2.99 10.11
CA VAL A 64 0.89 2.02 9.05
C VAL A 64 0.01 2.67 7.98
N ASP A 65 -0.99 3.47 8.35
CA ASP A 65 -1.84 4.17 7.38
C ASP A 65 -1.05 5.16 6.50
N LEU A 66 -0.09 5.90 7.07
CA LEU A 66 0.79 6.78 6.31
C LEU A 66 1.65 6.01 5.29
N TYR A 67 2.19 4.86 5.66
CA TYR A 67 2.94 4.02 4.71
C TYR A 67 2.04 3.47 3.60
N LEU A 68 0.82 3.04 3.93
CA LEU A 68 -0.14 2.55 2.94
C LEU A 68 -0.53 3.64 1.95
N GLU A 69 -0.74 4.87 2.41
CA GLU A 69 -1.02 6.03 1.56
C GLU A 69 0.16 6.35 0.64
N THR A 70 1.38 6.37 1.19
CA THR A 70 2.60 6.62 0.40
C THR A 70 2.77 5.61 -0.73
N ILE A 71 2.54 4.32 -0.45
CA ILE A 71 2.62 3.26 -1.48
C ILE A 71 1.48 3.40 -2.50
N ALA A 72 0.29 3.79 -2.07
CA ALA A 72 -0.83 4.04 -2.98
C ALA A 72 -0.53 5.20 -3.95
N ILE A 73 0.05 6.29 -3.45
CA ILE A 73 0.49 7.43 -4.28
C ILE A 73 1.55 6.97 -5.28
N LEU A 74 2.56 6.22 -4.84
CA LEU A 74 3.58 5.67 -5.75
C LEU A 74 2.95 4.81 -6.85
N ASN A 75 2.00 3.94 -6.50
CA ASN A 75 1.32 3.07 -7.46
C ASN A 75 0.53 3.88 -8.51
N GLU A 76 -0.05 5.00 -8.11
CA GLU A 76 -0.76 5.92 -9.00
C GLU A 76 0.21 6.69 -9.92
N MET A 77 1.33 7.16 -9.39
CA MET A 77 2.38 7.80 -10.21
C MET A 77 2.93 6.84 -11.26
N LEU A 78 3.14 5.57 -10.89
CA LEU A 78 3.55 4.53 -11.84
C LEU A 78 2.47 4.29 -12.91
N ARG A 79 1.18 4.30 -12.54
CA ARG A 79 0.08 4.15 -13.51
C ARG A 79 0.11 5.26 -14.57
N ILE A 80 0.26 6.51 -14.12
CA ILE A 80 0.31 7.68 -14.98
C ILE A 80 1.51 7.58 -15.92
N ALA A 81 2.70 7.31 -15.37
CA ALA A 81 3.92 7.14 -16.15
C ALA A 81 3.78 6.03 -17.21
N SER A 82 3.20 4.89 -16.86
CA SER A 82 2.94 3.80 -17.81
C SER A 82 2.07 4.25 -18.99
N GLY A 83 0.99 4.99 -18.71
CA GLY A 83 0.10 5.50 -19.75
C GLY A 83 0.79 6.51 -20.68
N GLU A 84 1.65 7.37 -20.14
CA GLU A 84 2.45 8.31 -20.93
C GLU A 84 3.45 7.57 -21.83
N PHE A 85 4.15 6.56 -21.32
CA PHE A 85 5.07 5.75 -22.12
C PHE A 85 4.34 4.98 -23.23
N GLU A 86 3.19 4.39 -22.94
CA GLU A 86 2.36 3.74 -23.97
C GLU A 86 1.94 4.72 -25.06
N SER A 87 1.57 5.95 -24.69
CA SER A 87 1.21 6.99 -25.67
C SER A 87 2.39 7.33 -26.58
N ILE A 88 3.57 7.57 -26.02
CA ILE A 88 4.79 7.92 -26.76
C ILE A 88 5.18 6.78 -27.72
N VAL A 89 5.15 5.52 -27.25
CA VAL A 89 5.47 4.34 -28.07
C VAL A 89 4.46 4.19 -29.22
N ASN A 90 3.18 4.49 -28.98
CA ASN A 90 2.16 4.42 -30.02
C ASN A 90 2.29 5.55 -31.05
N GLU A 91 2.71 6.74 -30.62
CA GLU A 91 3.01 7.86 -31.52
C GLU A 91 4.25 7.60 -32.38
N SER A 92 5.33 7.07 -31.81
CA SER A 92 6.54 6.73 -32.57
C SER A 92 6.25 5.70 -33.67
N LYS A 93 5.48 4.65 -33.33
CA LYS A 93 5.03 3.64 -34.29
C LYS A 93 4.21 4.23 -35.45
N LYS A 94 3.37 5.23 -35.19
CA LYS A 94 2.59 5.92 -36.25
C LYS A 94 3.47 6.77 -37.17
N LEU A 95 4.61 7.23 -36.68
CA LEU A 95 5.55 8.06 -37.42
C LEU A 95 6.57 7.25 -38.23
N ASN A 96 6.52 5.90 -38.20
CA ASN A 96 7.48 5.00 -38.86
C ASN A 96 8.95 5.30 -38.49
N ILE A 97 9.19 5.72 -37.25
CA ILE A 97 10.53 5.91 -36.68
C ILE A 97 10.71 4.98 -35.47
#